data_AF-A0A9P6A5X2-F1
#
_entry.id   AF-A0A9P6A5X2-F1
#
_cell.length_a   1.000
_cell.length_b   1.000
_cell.length_c   1.000
_cell.angle_alpha   90.00
_cell.angle_beta   90.00
_cell.angle_gamma   90.00
#
_symmetry.space_group_name_H-M   'P 1'
#
loop_
_entity.id
_entity.type
_entity.pdbx_description
1 polymer ?
#
loop_
_entity_poly.entity_id
_entity_poly.type
_entity_poly.pdbx_seq_one_letter_code
_entity_poly.pdbx_strand_id
1 'polypeptide(L)'
;MSRLASFRGPSAPSPSPVQNPQSPSNKKKSRRSDALTDSSNFQPPSTPSRSATESTFHRKTRAYLLELKAIANSWDDLVLIDGVRAAKHLVDARTELENSISLAPKRRPRYHLVGEKLVLAENKITELESIIASLEKHFRRMNNIIDGLEALYFEATKAKGFQWAAKEPLWTTWSLEKFVVSIPSVLPAYNRSLHECKTIVNILRSHAATFEVSRDAIARWVEQAWLEEFGWDGNWEALCAAEVEKWDP
;
A
#
# COMPACT_ATOMS: atom_id res chain seq x y z
N MET A 1 -34.28 13.94 6.62
CA MET A 1 -33.66 15.24 6.29
C MET A 1 -33.09 15.13 4.88
N SER A 2 -33.58 15.96 3.95
CA SER A 2 -33.30 15.90 2.52
C SER A 2 -31.87 16.34 2.17
N ARG A 3 -31.25 15.62 1.23
CA ARG A 3 -29.98 15.95 0.59
C ARG A 3 -30.21 17.02 -0.49
N LEU A 4 -29.48 18.13 -0.41
CA LEU A 4 -29.45 19.15 -1.46
C LEU A 4 -28.43 18.75 -2.53
N ALA A 5 -28.92 18.61 -3.76
CA ALA A 5 -28.16 18.44 -4.97
C ALA A 5 -27.50 19.77 -5.38
N SER A 6 -26.24 19.73 -5.81
CA SER A 6 -25.56 20.86 -6.46
C SER A 6 -25.32 20.51 -7.92
N PHE A 7 -25.99 21.24 -8.81
CA PHE A 7 -25.81 21.22 -10.25
C PHE A 7 -24.59 22.09 -10.63
N ARG A 8 -23.58 21.50 -11.29
CA ARG A 8 -22.58 22.24 -12.06
C ARG A 8 -23.00 22.31 -13.52
N GLY A 9 -23.22 23.53 -14.01
CA GLY A 9 -23.24 23.86 -15.44
C GLY A 9 -21.99 24.67 -15.85
N PRO A 10 -21.60 24.69 -17.13
CA PRO A 10 -20.27 25.13 -17.59
C PRO A 10 -20.23 26.46 -18.37
N SER A 11 -18.99 26.90 -18.68
CA SER A 11 -18.56 27.93 -19.67
C SER A 11 -18.53 29.37 -19.12
N ALA A 12 -17.54 30.24 -19.41
CA ALA A 12 -16.70 30.38 -20.60
C ALA A 12 -15.40 31.20 -20.29
N PRO A 13 -14.65 31.81 -21.25
CA PRO A 13 -13.21 31.56 -21.45
C PRO A 13 -12.31 32.77 -21.10
N SER A 14 -11.00 32.56 -20.97
CA SER A 14 -10.01 33.65 -20.87
C SER A 14 -9.04 33.61 -22.05
N PRO A 15 -8.88 34.70 -22.83
CA PRO A 15 -7.96 34.76 -23.95
C PRO A 15 -6.54 35.16 -23.49
N SER A 16 -5.55 34.38 -23.93
CA SER A 16 -4.19 34.88 -24.26
C SER A 16 -4.18 35.23 -25.78
N PRO A 17 -3.12 35.77 -26.43
CA PRO A 17 -1.76 36.13 -25.98
C PRO A 17 -1.21 37.46 -26.59
N VAL A 18 -0.05 37.96 -26.13
CA VAL A 18 0.86 38.77 -26.99
C VAL A 18 2.34 38.53 -26.62
N GLN A 19 3.11 38.01 -27.59
CA GLN A 19 4.57 38.03 -27.69
C GLN A 19 5.02 39.46 -28.07
N ASN A 20 6.19 40.00 -27.74
CA ASN A 20 7.50 39.70 -28.35
C ASN A 20 8.54 40.80 -27.89
N PRO A 21 9.79 40.91 -28.41
CA PRO A 21 11.03 40.61 -27.67
C PRO A 21 12.04 41.80 -27.61
N GLN A 22 13.25 41.50 -27.09
CA GLN A 22 14.57 42.15 -27.33
C GLN A 22 15.25 42.88 -26.14
N SER A 23 16.36 42.28 -25.69
CA SER A 23 17.56 42.92 -25.15
C SER A 23 18.40 43.52 -26.30
N PRO A 24 19.64 44.06 -26.14
CA PRO A 24 20.37 44.60 -24.97
C PRO A 24 21.07 45.97 -25.24
N SER A 25 21.56 46.70 -24.23
CA SER A 25 22.84 47.46 -24.35
C SER A 25 23.32 48.15 -23.07
N ASN A 26 24.61 47.99 -22.81
CA ASN A 26 25.50 48.71 -21.89
C ASN A 26 25.42 50.25 -21.91
N LYS A 27 25.62 50.92 -20.76
CA LYS A 27 26.75 51.86 -20.49
C LYS A 27 26.71 52.54 -19.10
N LYS A 28 27.73 52.20 -18.30
CA LYS A 28 28.66 53.05 -17.49
C LYS A 28 28.19 54.34 -16.76
N LYS A 29 28.57 54.34 -15.46
CA LYS A 29 29.18 55.39 -14.59
C LYS A 29 28.28 56.49 -14.00
N SER A 30 28.26 56.60 -12.66
CA SER A 30 28.85 57.75 -11.92
C SER A 30 28.55 57.73 -10.40
N ARG A 31 29.64 57.84 -9.61
CA ARG A 31 29.85 58.56 -8.32
C ARG A 31 29.09 58.22 -7.01
N ARG A 32 29.91 57.73 -6.06
CA ARG A 32 30.14 58.18 -4.65
C ARG A 32 28.95 58.73 -3.84
N SER A 33 28.67 58.04 -2.73
CA SER A 33 28.57 58.68 -1.40
C SER A 33 28.70 57.62 -0.30
N ASP A 34 29.60 57.93 0.64
CA ASP A 34 29.88 57.20 1.87
C ASP A 34 28.64 57.06 2.77
N ALA A 35 28.41 55.86 3.32
CA ALA A 35 27.68 55.68 4.56
C ALA A 35 28.05 54.33 5.19
N LEU A 36 28.70 54.43 6.34
CA LEU A 36 29.01 53.34 7.26
C LEU A 36 27.71 52.66 7.73
N THR A 37 27.52 51.39 7.42
CA THR A 37 26.67 50.49 8.21
C THR A 37 27.38 49.15 8.33
N ASP A 38 27.98 48.94 9.48
CA ASP A 38 28.43 47.65 9.97
C ASP A 38 27.18 46.80 10.23
N SER A 39 26.90 45.88 9.31
CA SER A 39 25.85 44.88 9.47
C SER A 39 26.50 43.52 9.34
N SER A 40 26.75 42.95 10.51
CA SER A 40 27.06 41.55 10.73
C SER A 40 26.12 40.68 9.88
N ASN A 41 26.73 40.02 8.91
CA ASN A 41 26.10 39.09 8.00
C ASN A 41 25.69 37.83 8.78
N PHE A 42 24.60 37.90 9.54
CA PHE A 42 23.91 36.73 10.05
C PHE A 42 23.21 36.06 8.86
N GLN A 43 23.92 35.11 8.21
CA GLN A 43 23.22 34.10 7.44
C GLN A 43 22.30 33.34 8.40
N PRO A 44 20.97 33.35 8.21
CA PRO A 44 20.12 32.42 8.92
C PRO A 44 20.58 31.00 8.57
N PRO A 45 20.60 30.06 9.54
CA PRO A 45 20.92 28.67 9.25
C PRO A 45 20.02 28.21 8.11
N SER A 46 20.62 27.62 7.09
CA SER A 46 19.93 27.03 5.95
C SER A 46 18.90 26.02 6.47
N THR A 47 17.66 26.50 6.61
CA THR A 47 16.48 25.66 6.72
C THR A 47 16.55 24.66 5.57
N PRO A 48 16.29 23.36 5.80
CA PRO A 48 16.35 22.36 4.74
C PRO A 48 15.40 22.83 3.63
N SER A 49 16.00 23.25 2.53
CA SER A 49 15.27 23.83 1.42
C SER A 49 14.32 22.76 0.90
N ARG A 50 13.02 22.94 1.15
CA ARG A 50 11.90 22.26 0.47
C ARG A 50 11.85 22.57 -1.04
N SER A 51 12.97 22.97 -1.63
CA SER A 51 13.16 23.50 -2.97
C SER A 51 14.39 22.88 -3.64
N ALA A 52 14.87 21.72 -3.17
CA ALA A 52 15.73 20.88 -3.99
C ALA A 52 14.92 20.41 -5.22
N THR A 53 15.41 20.71 -6.42
CA THR A 53 14.74 20.30 -7.66
C THR A 53 14.61 18.78 -7.69
N GLU A 54 13.37 18.30 -7.66
CA GLU A 54 13.06 16.88 -7.57
C GLU A 54 13.74 16.10 -8.72
N SER A 55 14.60 15.14 -8.35
CA SER A 55 15.29 14.30 -9.33
C SER A 55 14.44 13.10 -9.76
N THR A 56 14.87 12.40 -10.82
CA THR A 56 14.25 11.14 -11.25
C THR A 56 14.22 10.08 -10.14
N PHE A 57 15.24 10.05 -9.29
CA PHE A 57 15.36 9.09 -8.18
C PHE A 57 14.30 9.33 -7.09
N HIS A 58 13.96 10.59 -6.81
CA HIS A 58 12.87 10.95 -5.89
C HIS A 58 11.54 10.41 -6.41
N ARG A 59 11.20 10.73 -7.66
CA ARG A 59 9.94 10.31 -8.29
C ARG A 59 9.80 8.79 -8.33
N LYS A 60 10.86 8.07 -8.71
CA LYS A 60 10.85 6.60 -8.72
C LYS A 60 10.71 6.02 -7.31
N THR A 61 11.42 6.56 -6.32
CA THR A 61 11.31 6.11 -4.92
C THR A 61 9.89 6.30 -4.40
N ARG A 62 9.29 7.49 -4.61
CA ARG A 62 7.88 7.74 -4.25
C ARG A 62 6.95 6.76 -4.94
N ALA A 63 7.13 6.52 -6.25
CA ALA A 63 6.29 5.60 -7.00
C ALA A 63 6.32 4.18 -6.40
N TYR A 64 7.50 3.67 -6.04
CA TYR A 64 7.63 2.38 -5.37
C TYR A 64 6.96 2.33 -4.00
N LEU A 65 7.13 3.37 -3.17
CA LEU A 65 6.48 3.44 -1.86
C LEU A 65 4.96 3.50 -1.98
N LEU A 66 4.42 4.29 -2.91
CA LEU A 66 2.98 4.35 -3.17
C LEU A 66 2.44 3.02 -3.72
N GLU A 67 3.23 2.31 -4.53
CA GLU A 67 2.85 0.98 -5.01
C GLU A 67 2.81 -0.04 -3.87
N LEU A 68 3.76 -0.01 -2.94
CA LEU A 68 3.72 -0.84 -1.73
C LEU A 68 2.50 -0.53 -0.87
N LYS A 69 2.19 0.76 -0.63
CA LYS A 69 0.95 1.19 0.05
C LYS A 69 -0.30 0.62 -0.64
N ALA A 70 -0.38 0.72 -1.96
CA ALA A 70 -1.52 0.21 -2.72
C ALA A 70 -1.66 -1.33 -2.58
N ILE A 71 -0.55 -2.06 -2.57
CA ILE A 71 -0.57 -3.51 -2.34
C ILE A 71 -1.00 -3.83 -0.91
N ALA A 72 -0.52 -3.08 0.09
CA ALA A 72 -0.92 -3.24 1.49
C ALA A 72 -2.44 -3.05 1.66
N ASN A 73 -3.01 -1.96 1.14
CA ASN A 73 -4.45 -1.72 1.22
C ASN A 73 -5.25 -2.83 0.52
N SER A 74 -4.80 -3.26 -0.66
CA SER A 74 -5.46 -4.34 -1.39
C SER A 74 -5.32 -5.70 -0.70
N TRP A 75 -4.26 -5.90 0.11
CA TRP A 75 -4.11 -7.07 0.96
C TRP A 75 -5.19 -7.11 2.03
N ASP A 76 -5.45 -5.98 2.69
CA ASP A 76 -6.46 -5.88 3.73
C ASP A 76 -7.86 -6.10 3.18
N ASP A 77 -8.17 -5.55 2.00
CA ASP A 77 -9.43 -5.82 1.30
C ASP A 77 -9.62 -7.32 1.01
N LEU A 78 -8.60 -7.97 0.44
CA LEU A 78 -8.65 -9.39 0.13
C LEU A 78 -8.84 -10.26 1.38
N VAL A 79 -8.13 -9.94 2.46
CA VAL A 79 -8.15 -10.73 3.69
C VAL A 79 -9.44 -10.47 4.49
N LEU A 80 -9.70 -9.21 4.83
CA LEU A 80 -10.74 -8.84 5.80
C LEU A 80 -12.14 -8.78 5.18
N ILE A 81 -12.25 -8.55 3.87
CA ILE A 81 -13.53 -8.46 3.19
C ILE A 81 -13.80 -9.78 2.47
N ASP A 82 -13.03 -10.09 1.44
CA ASP A 82 -13.33 -11.23 0.56
C ASP A 82 -13.04 -12.57 1.24
N GLY A 83 -11.91 -12.69 1.93
CA GLY A 83 -11.49 -13.90 2.64
C GLY A 83 -12.46 -14.27 3.76
N VAL A 84 -12.78 -13.31 4.62
CA VAL A 84 -13.75 -13.50 5.71
C VAL A 84 -15.13 -13.85 5.17
N ARG A 85 -15.59 -13.19 4.09
CA ARG A 85 -16.88 -13.50 3.46
C ARG A 85 -16.91 -14.94 2.93
N ALA A 86 -15.89 -15.34 2.16
CA ALA A 86 -15.80 -16.68 1.60
C ALA A 86 -15.74 -17.75 2.69
N ALA A 87 -14.94 -17.52 3.75
CA ALA A 87 -14.81 -18.44 4.86
C ALA A 87 -16.12 -18.61 5.65
N LYS A 88 -16.82 -17.52 5.95
CA LYS A 88 -18.13 -17.58 6.63
C LYS A 88 -19.15 -18.36 5.80
N HIS A 89 -19.25 -18.06 4.51
CA HIS A 89 -20.16 -18.78 3.60
C HIS A 89 -19.85 -20.28 3.51
N LEU A 90 -18.58 -20.67 3.57
CA LEU A 90 -18.19 -22.09 3.63
C LEU A 90 -18.72 -22.77 4.90
N VAL A 91 -18.55 -22.12 6.06
CA VAL A 91 -19.03 -22.65 7.34
C VAL A 91 -20.55 -22.74 7.36
N ASP A 92 -21.24 -21.72 6.85
CA ASP A 92 -22.71 -21.71 6.74
C ASP A 92 -23.21 -22.85 5.85
N ALA A 93 -22.60 -23.05 4.68
CA ALA A 93 -22.96 -24.14 3.76
C ALA A 93 -22.78 -25.53 4.39
N ARG A 94 -21.72 -25.72 5.19
CA ARG A 94 -21.46 -26.96 5.92
C ARG A 94 -22.46 -27.18 7.05
N THR A 95 -22.72 -26.14 7.82
CA THR A 95 -23.70 -26.20 8.93
C THR A 95 -25.09 -26.51 8.40
N GLU A 96 -25.50 -25.91 7.29
CA GLU A 96 -26.78 -26.21 6.64
C GLU A 96 -26.85 -27.65 6.14
N LEU A 97 -25.75 -28.19 5.59
CA LEU A 97 -25.65 -29.58 5.18
C LEU A 97 -25.78 -30.54 6.37
N GLU A 98 -25.07 -30.28 7.47
CA GLU A 98 -25.14 -31.08 8.70
C GLU A 98 -26.55 -31.07 9.31
N ASN A 99 -27.19 -29.90 9.34
CA ASN A 99 -28.58 -29.75 9.78
C ASN A 99 -29.53 -30.55 8.87
N SER A 100 -29.35 -30.47 7.55
CA SER A 100 -30.16 -31.20 6.58
C SER A 100 -30.02 -32.72 6.74
N ILE A 101 -28.81 -33.21 6.98
CA ILE A 101 -28.53 -34.63 7.25
C ILE A 101 -29.17 -35.06 8.57
N SER A 102 -29.07 -34.23 9.62
CA SER A 102 -29.61 -34.53 10.95
C SER A 102 -31.14 -34.62 10.97
N LEU A 103 -31.80 -33.83 10.12
CA LEU A 103 -33.26 -33.85 9.93
C LEU A 103 -33.73 -34.96 8.97
N ALA A 104 -32.82 -35.61 8.24
CA ALA A 104 -33.19 -36.66 7.31
C ALA A 104 -33.74 -37.88 8.08
N PRO A 105 -34.86 -38.48 7.63
CA PRO A 105 -35.35 -39.72 8.22
C PRO A 105 -34.26 -40.81 8.17
N LYS A 106 -34.28 -41.79 9.08
CA LYS A 106 -33.38 -42.98 9.04
C LYS A 106 -33.51 -43.85 7.77
N ARG A 107 -34.31 -43.42 6.78
CA ARG A 107 -34.47 -44.03 5.46
C ARG A 107 -33.70 -43.21 4.42
N ARG A 108 -33.20 -43.86 3.37
CA ARG A 108 -32.52 -43.17 2.26
C ARG A 108 -33.43 -42.06 1.69
N PRO A 109 -32.94 -40.81 1.58
CA PRO A 109 -33.69 -39.71 0.98
C PRO A 109 -34.15 -40.08 -0.44
N ARG A 110 -35.36 -39.64 -0.82
CA ARG A 110 -35.90 -39.86 -2.18
C ARG A 110 -35.37 -38.85 -3.21
N TYR A 111 -34.50 -37.93 -2.80
CA TYR A 111 -33.92 -36.88 -3.63
C TYR A 111 -32.45 -36.64 -3.22
N HIS A 112 -31.67 -36.00 -4.09
CA HIS A 112 -30.27 -35.65 -3.84
C HIS A 112 -30.17 -34.50 -2.83
N LEU A 113 -30.13 -34.83 -1.54
CA LEU A 113 -30.05 -33.85 -0.44
C LEU A 113 -28.67 -33.17 -0.31
N VAL A 114 -27.60 -33.91 -0.65
CA VAL A 114 -26.22 -33.56 -0.29
C VAL A 114 -25.45 -32.91 -1.45
N GLY A 115 -25.82 -33.21 -2.70
CA GLY A 115 -25.04 -32.84 -3.89
C GLY A 115 -24.85 -31.35 -4.07
N GLU A 116 -25.93 -30.57 -4.06
CA GLU A 116 -25.87 -29.11 -4.27
C GLU A 116 -25.08 -28.39 -3.17
N LYS A 117 -25.23 -28.83 -1.91
CA LYS A 117 -24.53 -28.24 -0.76
C LYS A 117 -23.04 -28.54 -0.77
N LEU A 118 -22.64 -29.75 -1.19
CA LEU A 118 -21.23 -30.07 -1.40
C LEU A 118 -20.63 -29.23 -2.53
N VAL A 119 -21.32 -29.08 -3.65
CA VAL A 119 -20.86 -28.22 -4.76
C VAL A 119 -20.68 -26.77 -4.28
N LEU A 120 -21.62 -26.25 -3.49
CA LEU A 120 -21.48 -24.91 -2.90
C LEU A 120 -20.24 -24.81 -1.99
N ALA A 121 -20.00 -25.79 -1.12
CA ALA A 121 -18.83 -25.82 -0.25
C ALA A 121 -17.52 -25.87 -1.06
N GLU A 122 -17.44 -26.71 -2.10
CA GLU A 122 -16.26 -26.79 -2.98
C GLU A 122 -16.00 -25.47 -3.73
N ASN A 123 -17.06 -24.80 -4.19
CA ASN A 123 -16.93 -23.48 -4.81
C ASN A 123 -16.33 -22.46 -3.83
N LYS A 124 -16.71 -22.50 -2.55
CA LYS A 124 -16.16 -21.59 -1.52
C LYS A 124 -14.73 -21.93 -1.13
N ILE A 125 -14.34 -23.21 -1.15
CA ILE A 125 -12.95 -23.63 -1.02
C ILE A 125 -12.12 -23.09 -2.19
N THR A 126 -12.62 -23.21 -3.42
CA THR A 126 -11.96 -22.68 -4.62
C THR A 126 -11.81 -21.16 -4.57
N GLU A 127 -12.82 -20.45 -4.06
CA GLU A 127 -12.76 -18.99 -3.83
C GLU A 127 -11.65 -18.63 -2.82
N LEU A 128 -11.56 -19.34 -1.70
CA LEU A 128 -10.48 -19.15 -0.72
C LEU A 128 -9.09 -19.42 -1.31
N GLU A 129 -8.95 -20.46 -2.14
CA GLU A 129 -7.68 -20.74 -2.85
C GLU A 129 -7.29 -19.62 -3.81
N SER A 130 -8.26 -19.02 -4.49
CA SER A 130 -8.02 -17.87 -5.39
C SER A 130 -7.55 -16.63 -4.62
N ILE A 131 -8.05 -16.44 -3.39
CA ILE A 131 -7.61 -15.37 -2.49
C ILE A 131 -6.16 -15.62 -2.08
N ILE A 132 -5.81 -16.85 -1.65
CA ILE A 132 -4.42 -17.21 -1.34
C ILE A 132 -3.49 -16.96 -2.53
N ALA A 133 -3.87 -17.38 -3.74
CA ALA A 133 -3.08 -17.14 -4.94
C ALA A 133 -2.88 -15.64 -5.23
N SER A 134 -3.88 -14.82 -4.94
CA SER A 134 -3.80 -13.36 -5.06
C SER A 134 -2.87 -12.74 -4.03
N LEU A 135 -2.92 -13.20 -2.77
CA LEU A 135 -1.99 -12.77 -1.72
C LEU A 135 -0.55 -13.16 -2.03
N GLU A 136 -0.31 -14.37 -2.56
CA GLU A 136 1.03 -14.75 -3.04
C GLU A 136 1.53 -13.84 -4.16
N LYS A 137 0.65 -13.46 -5.08
CA LYS A 137 0.99 -12.53 -6.17
C LYS A 137 1.34 -11.15 -5.60
N HIS A 138 0.59 -10.65 -4.63
CA HIS A 138 0.90 -9.41 -3.92
C HIS A 138 2.25 -9.48 -3.22
N PHE A 139 2.52 -10.57 -2.49
CA PHE A 139 3.79 -10.74 -1.79
C PHE A 139 4.98 -10.78 -2.77
N ARG A 140 4.86 -11.53 -3.88
CA ARG A 140 5.88 -11.53 -4.96
C ARG A 140 6.09 -10.13 -5.53
N ARG A 141 5.03 -9.35 -5.72
CA ARG A 141 5.12 -7.98 -6.21
C ARG A 141 5.82 -7.05 -5.22
N MET A 142 5.55 -7.19 -3.91
CA MET A 142 6.28 -6.44 -2.87
C MET A 142 7.78 -6.72 -2.93
N ASN A 143 8.19 -7.99 -3.06
CA ASN A 143 9.61 -8.35 -3.22
C ASN A 143 10.21 -7.68 -4.47
N ASN A 144 9.54 -7.77 -5.63
CA ASN A 144 10.02 -7.14 -6.85
C ASN A 144 10.18 -5.61 -6.73
N ILE A 145 9.31 -4.94 -5.96
CA ILE A 145 9.43 -3.50 -5.71
C ILE A 145 10.66 -3.21 -4.84
N ILE A 146 10.92 -4.03 -3.83
CA ILE A 146 12.09 -3.90 -2.96
C ILE A 146 13.38 -4.13 -3.75
N ASP A 147 13.44 -5.17 -4.59
CA ASP A 147 14.57 -5.40 -5.50
C ASP A 147 14.73 -4.23 -6.48
N GLY A 148 13.62 -3.65 -6.95
CA GLY A 148 13.59 -2.46 -7.80
C GLY A 148 14.11 -1.20 -7.11
N LEU A 149 13.86 -1.05 -5.80
CA LEU A 149 14.40 0.01 -4.96
C LEU A 149 15.91 -0.17 -4.74
N GLU A 150 16.37 -1.41 -4.53
CA GLU A 150 17.80 -1.72 -4.44
C GLU A 150 18.53 -1.42 -5.75
N ALA A 151 17.98 -1.83 -6.88
CA ALA A 151 18.50 -1.47 -8.20
C ALA A 151 18.55 0.06 -8.40
N LEU A 152 17.53 0.78 -7.94
CA LEU A 152 17.49 2.24 -7.99
C LEU A 152 18.61 2.89 -7.16
N TYR A 153 18.95 2.32 -6.01
CA TYR A 153 20.09 2.76 -5.21
C TYR A 153 21.41 2.59 -5.96
N PHE A 154 21.66 1.43 -6.57
CA PHE A 154 22.87 1.22 -7.37
C PHE A 154 22.95 2.17 -8.58
N GLU A 155 21.83 2.40 -9.26
CA GLU A 155 21.74 3.40 -10.34
C GLU A 155 22.08 4.80 -9.84
N ALA A 156 21.54 5.19 -8.69
CA ALA A 156 21.80 6.48 -8.07
C ALA A 156 23.26 6.65 -7.67
N THR A 157 23.86 5.65 -7.03
CA THR A 157 25.28 5.64 -6.66
C THR A 157 26.17 5.82 -7.89
N LYS A 158 25.82 5.18 -9.03
CA LYS A 158 26.56 5.35 -10.28
C LYS A 158 26.38 6.73 -10.91
N ALA A 159 25.17 7.29 -10.86
CA ALA A 159 24.84 8.54 -11.57
C ALA A 159 25.18 9.81 -10.76
N LYS A 160 25.06 9.76 -9.43
CA LYS A 160 25.21 10.91 -8.53
C LYS A 160 26.33 10.74 -7.50
N GLY A 161 26.89 9.53 -7.39
CA GLY A 161 27.93 9.20 -6.43
C GLY A 161 27.38 8.63 -5.12
N PHE A 162 28.25 7.95 -4.39
CA PHE A 162 27.91 7.30 -3.12
C PHE A 162 27.43 8.28 -2.04
N GLN A 163 28.11 9.44 -1.90
CA GLN A 163 27.74 10.43 -0.89
C GLN A 163 26.29 10.91 -1.05
N TRP A 164 25.87 11.18 -2.29
CA TRP A 164 24.50 11.57 -2.59
C TRP A 164 23.49 10.47 -2.22
N ALA A 165 23.75 9.23 -2.64
CA ALA A 165 22.80 8.13 -2.42
C ALA A 165 22.71 7.69 -0.94
N ALA A 166 23.83 7.72 -0.22
CA ALA A 166 23.94 7.19 1.14
C ALA A 166 23.69 8.24 2.23
N LYS A 167 24.16 9.47 2.05
CA LYS A 167 24.23 10.48 3.12
C LYS A 167 23.27 11.65 2.93
N GLU A 168 23.03 12.06 1.68
CA GLU A 168 22.14 13.19 1.43
C GLU A 168 20.67 12.80 1.63
N PRO A 169 19.88 13.60 2.36
CA PRO A 169 18.44 13.40 2.45
C PRO A 169 17.78 13.52 1.07
N LEU A 170 16.81 12.64 0.82
CA LEU A 170 16.05 12.65 -0.43
C LEU A 170 15.05 13.81 -0.40
N TRP A 171 14.21 13.93 0.62
CA TRP A 171 13.32 15.11 0.77
C TRP A 171 13.57 15.86 2.07
N THR A 172 13.49 15.16 3.19
CA THR A 172 13.58 15.75 4.54
C THR A 172 14.80 15.24 5.27
N THR A 173 14.74 14.06 5.88
CA THR A 173 15.82 13.53 6.72
C THR A 173 16.35 12.18 6.25
N TRP A 174 15.53 11.39 5.54
CA TRP A 174 15.93 10.08 5.04
C TRP A 174 16.67 10.15 3.71
N SER A 175 17.84 9.53 3.63
CA SER A 175 18.56 9.28 2.38
C SER A 175 17.93 8.12 1.60
N LEU A 176 18.29 7.98 0.32
CA LEU A 176 17.84 6.85 -0.51
C LEU A 176 18.27 5.51 0.10
N GLU A 177 19.53 5.38 0.53
CA GLU A 177 20.04 4.18 1.21
C GLU A 177 19.18 3.81 2.41
N LYS A 178 18.79 4.80 3.22
CA LYS A 178 18.00 4.53 4.43
C LYS A 178 16.62 3.94 4.09
N PHE A 179 15.96 4.45 3.05
CA PHE A 179 14.72 3.86 2.54
C PHE A 179 14.94 2.42 2.07
N VAL A 180 15.95 2.18 1.22
CA VAL A 180 16.24 0.87 0.64
C VAL A 180 16.61 -0.18 1.69
N VAL A 181 17.38 0.17 2.72
CA VAL A 181 17.78 -0.77 3.77
C VAL A 181 16.66 -1.03 4.77
N SER A 182 15.77 -0.06 4.96
CA SER A 182 14.71 -0.16 5.98
C SER A 182 13.44 -0.83 5.44
N ILE A 183 13.07 -0.58 4.17
CA ILE A 183 11.81 -1.09 3.59
C ILE A 183 11.64 -2.61 3.59
N PRO A 184 12.69 -3.46 3.45
CA PRO A 184 12.54 -4.90 3.48
C PRO A 184 12.00 -5.45 4.80
N SER A 185 12.09 -4.66 5.88
CA SER A 185 11.53 -5.02 7.19
C SER A 185 10.01 -5.23 7.20
N VAL A 186 9.29 -4.76 6.17
CA VAL A 186 7.84 -4.97 6.03
C VAL A 186 7.50 -6.40 5.57
N LEU A 187 8.39 -7.06 4.81
CA LEU A 187 8.12 -8.36 4.20
C LEU A 187 7.82 -9.49 5.20
N PRO A 188 8.54 -9.64 6.32
CA PRO A 188 8.28 -10.72 7.27
C PRO A 188 6.84 -10.75 7.80
N ALA A 189 6.23 -9.58 8.05
CA ALA A 189 4.86 -9.48 8.55
C ALA A 189 3.85 -10.03 7.52
N TYR A 190 3.97 -9.60 6.25
CA TYR A 190 3.13 -10.07 5.15
C TYR A 190 3.34 -11.55 4.83
N ASN A 191 4.59 -12.05 4.90
CA ASN A 191 4.86 -13.47 4.71
C ASN A 191 4.20 -14.34 5.81
N ARG A 192 4.25 -13.89 7.07
CA ARG A 192 3.58 -14.58 8.18
C ARG A 192 2.06 -14.54 8.05
N SER A 193 1.49 -13.39 7.71
CA SER A 193 0.05 -13.26 7.40
C SER A 193 -0.37 -14.24 6.29
N LEU A 194 0.38 -14.31 5.18
CA LEU A 194 0.13 -15.25 4.09
C LEU A 194 0.17 -16.71 4.55
N HIS A 195 1.19 -17.08 5.34
CA HIS A 195 1.32 -18.43 5.87
C HIS A 195 0.17 -18.81 6.81
N GLU A 196 -0.26 -17.88 7.67
CA GLU A 196 -1.40 -18.07 8.57
C GLU A 196 -2.68 -18.26 7.77
N CYS A 197 -2.93 -17.42 6.76
CA CYS A 197 -4.07 -17.57 5.86
C CYS A 197 -4.07 -18.95 5.18
N LYS A 198 -2.93 -19.40 4.64
CA LYS A 198 -2.80 -20.75 4.05
C LYS A 198 -3.13 -21.86 5.06
N THR A 199 -2.65 -21.72 6.29
CA THR A 199 -2.90 -22.68 7.37
C THR A 199 -4.39 -22.76 7.69
N ILE A 200 -5.06 -21.61 7.78
CA ILE A 200 -6.49 -21.53 8.04
C ILE A 200 -7.31 -22.09 6.88
N VAL A 201 -6.98 -21.78 5.61
CA VAL A 201 -7.66 -22.40 4.45
C VAL A 201 -7.53 -23.92 4.49
N ASN A 202 -6.36 -24.45 4.85
CA ASN A 202 -6.17 -25.90 4.98
C ASN A 202 -7.03 -26.52 6.10
N ILE A 203 -7.19 -25.83 7.24
CA ILE A 203 -8.11 -26.25 8.30
C ILE A 203 -9.55 -26.26 7.78
N LEU A 204 -9.98 -25.16 7.15
CA LEU A 204 -11.32 -25.00 6.61
C LEU A 204 -11.59 -25.96 5.44
N ARG A 205 -10.58 -26.41 4.69
CA ARG A 205 -10.76 -27.39 3.62
C ARG A 205 -11.19 -28.76 4.17
N SER A 206 -10.72 -29.15 5.35
CA SER A 206 -11.07 -30.44 5.94
C SER A 206 -12.58 -30.57 6.16
N HIS A 207 -13.22 -31.59 5.57
CA HIS A 207 -14.63 -31.91 5.82
C HIS A 207 -14.88 -32.45 7.24
N ALA A 208 -13.83 -32.77 7.99
CA ALA A 208 -13.92 -33.19 9.39
C ALA A 208 -13.83 -32.02 10.38
N ALA A 209 -13.64 -30.78 9.90
CA ALA A 209 -13.60 -29.61 10.76
C ALA A 209 -15.00 -29.33 11.32
N THR A 210 -15.12 -29.26 12.66
CA THR A 210 -16.38 -28.90 13.32
C THR A 210 -16.69 -27.42 13.14
N PHE A 211 -17.90 -27.01 13.49
CA PHE A 211 -18.31 -25.61 13.53
C PHE A 211 -17.38 -24.77 14.42
N GLU A 212 -17.05 -25.25 15.62
CA GLU A 212 -16.18 -24.55 16.58
C GLU A 212 -14.77 -24.37 16.03
N VAL A 213 -14.19 -25.44 15.48
CA VAL A 213 -12.86 -25.38 14.85
C VAL A 213 -12.84 -24.37 13.71
N SER A 214 -13.90 -24.36 12.89
CA SER A 214 -14.01 -23.44 11.75
C SER A 214 -14.21 -21.99 12.21
N ARG A 215 -15.03 -21.76 13.23
CA ARG A 215 -15.26 -20.44 13.84
C ARG A 215 -13.97 -19.89 14.43
N ASP A 216 -13.24 -20.69 15.19
CA ASP A 216 -11.98 -20.28 15.83
C ASP A 216 -10.88 -20.02 14.77
N ALA A 217 -10.89 -20.78 13.67
CA ALA A 217 -10.01 -20.52 12.53
C ALA A 217 -10.35 -19.19 11.83
N ILE A 218 -11.64 -18.86 11.66
CA ILE A 218 -12.07 -17.55 11.12
C ILE A 218 -11.73 -16.41 12.08
N ALA A 219 -11.85 -16.60 13.40
CA ALA A 219 -11.44 -15.58 14.37
C ALA A 219 -9.96 -15.23 14.22
N ARG A 220 -9.07 -16.24 14.17
CA ARG A 220 -7.64 -16.05 13.89
C ARG A 220 -7.37 -15.40 12.55
N TRP A 221 -8.18 -15.70 11.52
CA TRP A 221 -8.06 -15.04 10.21
C TRP A 221 -8.32 -13.54 10.34
N VAL A 222 -9.34 -13.13 11.08
CA VAL A 222 -9.72 -11.72 11.22
C VAL A 222 -8.69 -10.93 12.03
N GLU A 223 -8.06 -11.56 13.02
CA GLU A 223 -7.10 -10.89 13.92
C GLU A 223 -5.91 -10.28 13.19
N GLN A 224 -5.41 -10.93 12.13
CA GLN A 224 -4.23 -10.45 11.38
C GLN A 224 -3.08 -9.96 12.27
N ALA A 225 -2.79 -10.71 13.35
CA ALA A 225 -1.90 -10.28 14.44
C ALA A 225 -0.50 -9.81 14.00
N TRP A 226 -0.01 -10.27 12.84
CA TRP A 226 1.29 -9.86 12.32
C TRP A 226 1.27 -8.47 11.66
N LEU A 227 0.13 -8.00 11.17
CA LEU A 227 0.01 -6.76 10.40
C LEU A 227 -0.40 -5.56 11.25
N GLU A 228 -1.00 -5.76 12.42
CA GLU A 228 -1.45 -4.66 13.30
C GLU A 228 -0.29 -3.75 13.72
N GLU A 229 0.82 -4.33 14.20
CA GLU A 229 2.00 -3.57 14.61
C GLU A 229 3.06 -3.50 13.50
N PHE A 230 3.26 -4.61 12.75
CA PHE A 230 4.38 -4.73 11.82
C PHE A 230 4.00 -4.53 10.34
N GLY A 231 2.73 -4.25 10.05
CA GLY A 231 2.23 -3.97 8.71
C GLY A 231 2.65 -2.59 8.19
N TRP A 232 2.14 -2.26 7.00
CA TRP A 232 2.39 -0.97 6.36
C TRP A 232 1.96 0.21 7.24
N ASP A 233 0.73 0.18 7.74
CA ASP A 233 0.16 1.28 8.53
C ASP A 233 0.90 1.49 9.86
N GLY A 234 1.35 0.42 10.51
CA GLY A 234 2.08 0.49 11.78
C GLY A 234 3.47 1.11 11.66
N ASN A 235 4.19 0.85 10.57
CA ASN A 235 5.62 1.21 10.45
C ASN A 235 5.94 2.26 9.39
N TRP A 236 5.15 2.34 8.32
CA TRP A 236 5.52 3.06 7.10
C TRP A 236 4.61 4.23 6.77
N GLU A 237 3.32 4.16 7.06
CA GLU A 237 2.38 5.20 6.63
C GLU A 237 2.72 6.59 7.22
N ALA A 238 2.87 6.67 8.55
CA ALA A 238 3.26 7.92 9.22
C ALA A 238 4.66 8.39 8.82
N LEU A 239 5.58 7.45 8.58
CA LEU A 239 6.94 7.71 8.16
C LEU A 239 6.98 8.34 6.77
N CYS A 240 6.27 7.74 5.81
CA CYS A 240 6.18 8.26 4.46
C CYS A 240 5.45 9.61 4.41
N ALA A 241 4.41 9.81 5.23
CA ALA A 241 3.75 11.10 5.36
C ALA A 241 4.70 12.21 5.87
N ALA A 242 5.63 11.86 6.76
CA ALA A 242 6.63 12.80 7.28
C ALA A 242 7.81 13.01 6.32
N GLU A 243 8.26 11.95 5.64
CA GLU A 243 9.53 11.93 4.91
C GLU A 243 9.41 12.10 3.38
N VAL A 244 8.22 11.88 2.81
CA VAL A 244 8.02 11.90 1.35
C VAL A 244 7.15 13.09 0.98
N GLU A 245 7.73 14.02 0.21
CA GLU A 245 6.98 15.16 -0.29
C GLU A 245 5.84 14.68 -1.20
N LYS A 246 4.63 15.24 -1.09
CA LYS A 246 3.43 14.84 -1.87
C LYS A 246 3.07 13.36 -1.68
N TRP A 247 3.10 12.89 -0.42
CA TRP A 247 2.71 11.53 -0.06
C TRP A 247 1.20 11.29 -0.25
N ASP A 248 0.38 12.27 0.12
CA ASP A 248 -1.06 12.23 -0.14
C ASP A 248 -1.37 12.80 -1.55
N PRO A 249 -2.23 12.11 -2.34
CA PRO A 249 -2.62 12.55 -3.68
C PRO A 249 -3.47 13.82 -3.69
#